data_AF-A0A1F6EJ67-F1
#
_entry.id   AF-A0A1F6EJ67-F1
#
_cell.length_a   1.000
_cell.length_b   1.000
_cell.length_c   1.000
_cell.angle_alpha   90.00
_cell.angle_beta   90.00
_cell.angle_gamma   90.00
#
_symmetry.space_group_name_H-M   'P 1'
#
loop_
_entity.id
_entity.type
_entity.pdbx_description
1 polymer ?
#
loop_
_entity_poly.entity_id
_entity_poly.type
_entity_poly.pdbx_seq_one_letter_code
_entity_poly.pdbx_strand_id
1 'polypeptide(L)'
;MLATVMPFSKRYGVTGSFFFGFLGIVLYDAVTSGWGNWTWVTAICYGLLGAGAHYFFKHREASVRNFLIFGIPGTVAYDAVTMFIGPIFSGQSLAVAFVGQIPFTLMHVLGTTVFAVLLSPVLYRWVVQNEAMEWKTVSSRFLQKV
;
A
#
# COMPACT_ATOMS: atom_id res chain seq x y z
N MET A 1 -2.78 0.71 -4.15
CA MET A 1 -2.52 1.09 -2.73
C MET A 1 -1.03 1.29 -2.43
N LEU A 2 -0.09 0.48 -2.96
CA LEU A 2 1.33 0.62 -2.59
C LEU A 2 1.95 2.00 -2.90
N ALA A 3 1.56 2.64 -4.01
CA ALA A 3 2.04 3.97 -4.41
C ALA A 3 1.69 5.10 -3.41
N THR A 4 0.59 4.97 -2.67
CA THR A 4 0.23 5.90 -1.59
C THR A 4 0.87 5.49 -0.27
N VAL A 5 0.92 4.18 0.03
CA VAL A 5 1.50 3.67 1.28
C VAL A 5 2.98 4.08 1.43
N MET A 6 3.82 3.86 0.41
CA MET A 6 5.26 4.15 0.50
C MET A 6 5.61 5.57 0.96
N PRO A 7 5.11 6.65 0.32
CA PRO A 7 5.44 8.01 0.72
C PRO A 7 4.87 8.36 2.11
N PHE A 8 3.66 7.91 2.44
CA PHE A 8 3.06 8.16 3.76
C PHE A 8 3.84 7.43 4.87
N SER A 9 4.27 6.20 4.62
CA SER A 9 4.99 5.41 5.61
C SER A 9 6.29 6.05 6.09
N LYS A 10 6.90 6.93 5.29
CA LYS A 10 8.07 7.69 5.72
C LYS A 10 7.77 8.65 6.88
N ARG A 11 6.57 9.24 6.95
CA ARG A 11 6.19 10.26 7.93
C ARG A 11 5.44 9.71 9.14
N TYR A 12 4.55 8.73 8.95
CA TYR A 12 3.52 8.39 9.95
C TYR A 12 3.85 7.23 10.90
N GLY A 13 5.12 6.80 10.97
CA GLY A 13 5.55 5.74 11.88
C GLY A 13 5.01 4.36 11.52
N VAL A 14 5.41 3.32 12.27
CA VAL A 14 4.97 1.93 12.01
C VAL A 14 3.46 1.79 12.13
N THR A 15 2.88 2.27 13.23
CA THR A 15 1.44 2.13 13.52
C THR A 15 0.58 2.83 12.48
N GLY A 16 0.89 4.09 12.15
CA GLY A 16 0.15 4.84 11.14
C GLY A 16 0.27 4.18 9.76
N SER A 17 1.46 3.68 9.41
CA SER A 17 1.67 2.97 8.15
C SER A 17 0.89 1.67 8.04
N PHE A 18 0.87 0.88 9.12
CA PHE A 18 0.14 -0.38 9.17
C PHE A 18 -1.37 -0.13 8.98
N PHE A 19 -1.95 0.77 9.79
CA PHE A 19 -3.37 1.04 9.70
C PHE A 19 -3.77 1.72 8.40
N PHE A 20 -2.90 2.55 7.81
CA PHE A 20 -3.16 3.13 6.49
C PHE A 20 -3.28 2.06 5.40
N GLY A 21 -2.37 1.09 5.37
CA GLY A 21 -2.46 -0.06 4.45
C GLY A 21 -3.65 -0.96 4.74
N PHE A 22 -3.83 -1.33 6.01
CA PHE A 22 -4.89 -2.24 6.46
C PHE A 22 -6.30 -1.67 6.22
N LEU A 23 -6.59 -0.48 6.77
CA LEU A 23 -7.89 0.16 6.62
C LEU A 23 -8.14 0.60 5.18
N GLY A 24 -7.08 0.95 4.45
CA GLY A 24 -7.20 1.26 3.03
C GLY A 24 -7.83 0.12 2.22
N ILE A 25 -7.48 -1.13 2.52
CA ILE A 25 -8.11 -2.30 1.91
C ILE A 25 -9.50 -2.56 2.48
N VAL A 26 -9.66 -2.58 3.81
CA VAL A 26 -10.97 -2.84 4.44
C VAL A 26 -12.05 -1.89 3.92
N LEU A 27 -11.71 -0.61 3.77
CA LEU A 27 -12.63 0.41 3.27
C LEU A 27 -12.86 0.29 1.76
N TYR A 28 -11.82 -0.01 0.97
CA TYR A 28 -11.96 -0.21 -0.48
C TYR A 28 -12.88 -1.39 -0.78
N ASP A 29 -12.67 -2.53 -0.11
CA ASP A 29 -13.48 -3.73 -0.27
C ASP A 29 -14.92 -3.49 0.20
N ALA A 30 -15.12 -2.74 1.31
CA ALA A 30 -16.46 -2.40 1.80
C ALA A 30 -17.35 -1.72 0.74
N VAL A 31 -16.73 -0.95 -0.17
CA VAL A 31 -17.44 -0.18 -1.20
C VAL A 31 -17.50 -0.92 -2.54
N THR A 32 -16.61 -1.88 -2.79
CA THR A 32 -16.46 -2.53 -4.10
C THR A 32 -17.01 -3.96 -4.13
N SER A 33 -16.33 -4.89 -3.46
CA SER A 33 -16.64 -6.33 -3.52
C SER A 33 -17.29 -6.89 -2.25
N GLY A 34 -17.41 -6.09 -1.19
CA GLY A 34 -17.79 -6.54 0.14
C GLY A 34 -16.64 -7.21 0.90
N TRP A 35 -16.92 -7.66 2.12
CA TRP A 35 -15.93 -8.31 2.99
C TRP A 35 -15.88 -9.82 2.82
N GLY A 36 -14.68 -10.40 2.82
CA GLY A 36 -14.47 -11.85 2.80
C GLY A 36 -13.04 -12.27 3.13
N ASN A 37 -12.71 -13.54 2.86
CA ASN A 37 -11.35 -14.08 3.07
C ASN A 37 -10.29 -13.27 2.33
N TRP A 38 -10.63 -12.77 1.14
CA TRP A 38 -9.79 -11.86 0.37
C TRP A 38 -9.43 -10.59 1.16
N THR A 39 -10.43 -9.92 1.73
CA THR A 39 -10.26 -8.67 2.48
C THR A 39 -9.30 -8.84 3.64
N TRP A 40 -9.45 -9.89 4.45
CA TRP A 40 -8.62 -10.08 5.64
C TRP A 40 -7.16 -10.34 5.30
N VAL A 41 -6.91 -11.26 4.34
CA VAL A 41 -5.54 -11.59 3.92
C VAL A 41 -4.88 -10.36 3.30
N THR A 42 -5.55 -9.72 2.35
CA THR A 42 -4.98 -8.57 1.65
C THR A 42 -4.80 -7.34 2.54
N ALA A 43 -5.71 -7.08 3.48
CA ALA A 43 -5.57 -5.98 4.44
C ALA A 43 -4.38 -6.20 5.38
N ILE A 44 -4.18 -7.42 5.89
CA ILE A 44 -3.00 -7.74 6.71
C ILE A 44 -1.73 -7.60 5.88
N CYS A 45 -1.69 -8.14 4.65
CA CYS A 45 -0.53 -8.00 3.77
C CYS A 45 -0.18 -6.53 3.48
N TYR A 46 -1.18 -5.69 3.18
CA TYR A 46 -0.96 -4.26 2.96
C TYR A 46 -0.57 -3.52 4.23
N GLY A 47 -1.11 -3.89 5.38
CA GLY A 47 -0.66 -3.35 6.67
C GLY A 47 0.80 -3.69 6.96
N LEU A 48 1.21 -4.94 6.74
CA LEU A 48 2.59 -5.37 6.90
C LEU A 48 3.53 -4.70 5.88
N LEU A 49 3.10 -4.53 4.63
CA LEU A 49 3.82 -3.73 3.64
C LEU A 49 3.98 -2.28 4.10
N GLY A 50 2.95 -1.69 4.70
CA GLY A 50 3.03 -0.36 5.28
C GLY A 50 4.07 -0.27 6.40
N ALA A 51 4.04 -1.21 7.34
CA ALA A 51 5.04 -1.30 8.40
C ALA A 51 6.46 -1.49 7.85
N GLY A 52 6.64 -2.40 6.89
CA GLY A 52 7.90 -2.63 6.19
C GLY A 52 8.40 -1.39 5.44
N ALA A 53 7.50 -0.67 4.79
CA ALA A 53 7.80 0.59 4.10
C ALA A 53 8.34 1.62 5.09
N HIS A 54 7.77 1.74 6.29
CA HIS A 54 8.29 2.65 7.31
C HIS A 54 9.75 2.32 7.66
N TYR A 55 10.04 1.05 7.96
CA TYR A 55 11.41 0.63 8.26
C TYR A 55 12.38 0.83 7.09
N PHE A 56 11.89 0.69 5.85
CA PHE A 56 12.70 0.93 4.67
C PHE A 56 12.99 2.42 4.46
N PHE A 57 11.98 3.29 4.57
CA PHE A 57 12.08 4.72 4.21
C PHE A 57 12.51 5.64 5.36
N LYS A 58 12.46 5.20 6.64
CA LYS A 58 12.79 6.06 7.80
C LYS A 58 14.19 6.69 7.74
N HIS A 59 15.14 6.04 7.07
CA HIS A 59 16.52 6.53 6.88
C HIS A 59 16.91 6.60 5.40
N ARG A 60 15.95 6.55 4.48
CA ARG A 60 16.19 6.60 3.03
C ARG A 60 15.40 7.74 2.41
N GLU A 61 15.93 8.34 1.35
CA GLU A 61 15.23 9.37 0.62
C GLU A 61 13.93 8.84 -0.01
N ALA A 62 12.91 9.69 -0.06
CA ALA A 62 11.66 9.38 -0.76
C ALA A 62 11.83 9.73 -2.25
N SER A 63 12.64 8.92 -2.92
CA SER A 63 13.00 9.09 -4.34
C SER A 63 12.41 7.96 -5.17
N VAL A 64 12.23 8.20 -6.48
CA VAL A 64 11.76 7.20 -7.44
C VAL A 64 12.55 5.89 -7.32
N ARG A 65 13.88 5.98 -7.22
CA ARG A 65 14.76 4.82 -7.04
C ARG A 65 14.37 3.99 -5.81
N ASN A 66 14.22 4.63 -4.65
CA ASN A 66 13.87 3.92 -3.42
C ASN A 66 12.43 3.40 -3.44
N PHE A 67 11.50 4.11 -4.07
CA PHE A 67 10.14 3.60 -4.32
C PHE A 67 10.13 2.36 -5.19
N LEU A 68 10.96 2.29 -6.22
CA LEU A 68 11.07 1.09 -7.06
C LEU A 68 11.75 -0.07 -6.31
N ILE A 69 12.85 0.20 -5.59
CA ILE A 69 13.59 -0.81 -4.81
C ILE A 69 12.69 -1.47 -3.76
N PHE A 70 11.80 -0.71 -3.12
CA PHE A 70 10.83 -1.27 -2.18
C PHE A 70 9.61 -1.87 -2.90
N GLY A 71 9.05 -1.11 -3.84
CA GLY A 71 7.77 -1.40 -4.46
C GLY A 71 7.75 -2.70 -5.26
N ILE A 72 8.78 -2.94 -6.09
CA ILE A 72 8.81 -4.12 -6.96
C ILE A 72 8.91 -5.41 -6.13
N PRO A 73 9.90 -5.59 -5.23
CA PRO A 73 9.96 -6.78 -4.38
C PRO A 73 8.74 -6.91 -3.46
N GLY A 74 8.23 -5.79 -2.92
CA GLY A 74 7.04 -5.79 -2.08
C GLY A 74 5.79 -6.28 -2.83
N THR A 75 5.65 -5.92 -4.11
CA THR A 75 4.57 -6.39 -4.98
C THR A 75 4.68 -7.88 -5.23
N VAL A 76 5.87 -8.37 -5.61
CA VAL A 76 6.09 -9.81 -5.84
C VAL A 76 5.83 -10.62 -4.57
N ALA A 77 6.28 -10.14 -3.41
CA ALA A 77 6.05 -10.80 -2.13
C ALA A 77 4.56 -10.82 -1.75
N TYR A 78 3.85 -9.71 -1.94
CA TYR A 78 2.41 -9.63 -1.73
C TYR A 78 1.67 -10.65 -2.60
N ASP A 79 1.95 -10.63 -3.90
CA ASP A 79 1.34 -11.51 -4.89
C ASP A 79 1.60 -12.99 -4.58
N ALA A 80 2.83 -13.33 -4.20
CA ALA A 80 3.20 -14.69 -3.80
C ALA A 80 2.40 -15.17 -2.57
N VAL A 81 2.13 -14.31 -1.59
CA VAL A 81 1.31 -14.66 -0.43
C VAL A 81 -0.16 -14.76 -0.81
N THR A 82 -0.68 -13.81 -1.58
CA THR A 82 -2.11 -13.79 -1.95
C THR A 82 -2.50 -14.90 -2.93
N MET A 83 -1.54 -15.44 -3.69
CA MET A 83 -1.74 -16.62 -4.54
C MET A 83 -2.34 -17.81 -3.79
N PHE A 84 -2.03 -17.94 -2.48
CA PHE A 84 -2.54 -19.03 -1.65
C PHE A 84 -4.01 -18.90 -1.25
N ILE A 85 -4.65 -17.75 -1.48
CA ILE A 85 -6.07 -17.56 -1.12
C ILE A 85 -6.96 -18.57 -1.85
N GLY A 86 -6.78 -18.74 -3.16
CA GLY A 86 -7.54 -19.71 -3.97
C GLY A 86 -7.34 -21.16 -3.50
N PRO A 87 -6.09 -21.64 -3.39
CA PRO A 87 -5.81 -22.98 -2.87
C PRO A 87 -6.34 -23.25 -1.47
N ILE A 88 -6.20 -22.32 -0.53
CA ILE A 88 -6.60 -22.52 0.87
C ILE A 88 -8.12 -22.46 1.01
N PHE A 89 -8.79 -21.48 0.39
CA PHE A 89 -10.20 -21.18 0.69
C PHE A 89 -11.17 -21.67 -0.38
N SER A 90 -10.70 -22.02 -1.57
CA SER A 90 -11.55 -22.43 -2.71
C SER A 90 -11.16 -23.79 -3.30
N GLY A 91 -10.18 -24.48 -2.72
CA GLY A 91 -9.72 -25.79 -3.20
C GLY A 91 -9.06 -25.74 -4.59
N GLN A 92 -8.66 -24.56 -5.07
CA GLN A 92 -7.99 -24.39 -6.35
C GLN A 92 -6.64 -25.12 -6.32
N SER A 93 -6.29 -25.85 -7.39
CA SER A 93 -4.96 -26.46 -7.45
C SER A 93 -3.84 -25.40 -7.41
N LEU A 94 -2.76 -25.69 -6.69
CA LEU A 94 -1.62 -24.78 -6.57
C LEU A 94 -0.99 -24.48 -7.96
N ALA A 95 -0.98 -25.47 -8.86
CA ALA A 95 -0.46 -25.30 -10.21
C ALA A 95 -1.28 -24.27 -11.02
N VAL A 96 -2.61 -24.34 -10.95
CA VAL A 96 -3.48 -23.37 -11.64
C VAL A 96 -3.33 -21.98 -11.01
N ALA A 97 -3.29 -21.89 -9.68
CA ALA A 97 -3.05 -20.62 -8.98
C ALA A 97 -1.72 -20.00 -9.41
N PHE A 98 -0.63 -20.78 -9.45
CA PHE A 98 0.69 -20.34 -9.86
C PHE A 98 0.75 -19.86 -11.31
N VAL A 99 0.16 -20.62 -12.25
CA VAL A 99 0.13 -20.23 -13.67
C VAL A 99 -0.66 -18.93 -13.86
N GLY A 100 -1.80 -18.77 -13.18
CA GLY A 100 -2.59 -17.53 -13.21
C GLY A 100 -1.87 -16.36 -12.53
N GLN A 101 -1.04 -16.65 -11.53
CA GLN A 101 -0.28 -15.63 -10.80
C GLN A 101 0.78 -14.95 -11.67
N ILE A 102 1.40 -15.64 -12.63
CA ILE A 102 2.46 -15.06 -13.47
C ILE A 102 1.99 -13.80 -14.22
N PRO A 103 0.94 -13.84 -15.06
CA PRO A 103 0.47 -12.64 -15.77
C PRO A 103 -0.08 -11.58 -14.81
N PHE A 104 -0.70 -12.00 -13.70
CA PHE A 104 -1.18 -11.09 -12.67
C PHE A 104 -0.05 -10.28 -12.03
N THR A 105 1.02 -10.95 -11.60
CA THR A 105 2.19 -10.33 -10.99
C THR A 105 2.92 -9.41 -11.96
N LEU A 106 3.01 -9.77 -13.25
CA LEU A 106 3.58 -8.88 -14.27
C LEU A 106 2.81 -7.57 -14.39
N MET A 107 1.47 -7.64 -14.46
CA MET A 107 0.61 -6.45 -14.48
C MET A 107 0.75 -5.62 -13.21
N HIS A 108 0.82 -6.26 -12.05
CA HIS A 108 1.00 -5.60 -10.76
C HIS A 108 2.37 -4.90 -10.63
N VAL A 109 3.45 -5.54 -11.09
CA VAL A 109 4.80 -4.94 -11.12
C VAL A 109 4.85 -3.76 -12.08
N LEU A 110 4.22 -3.88 -13.25
CA LEU A 110 4.11 -2.77 -14.20
C LEU A 110 3.36 -1.58 -13.58
N GLY A 111 2.19 -1.82 -12.99
CA GLY A 111 1.41 -0.79 -12.31
C GLY A 111 2.18 -0.14 -11.17
N THR A 112 2.86 -0.94 -10.34
CA THR A 112 3.73 -0.44 -9.27
C THR A 112 4.86 0.41 -9.82
N THR A 113 5.48 0.00 -10.91
CA THR A 113 6.57 0.77 -11.56
C THR A 113 6.06 2.13 -12.03
N VAL A 114 4.95 2.14 -12.79
CA VAL A 114 4.34 3.37 -13.31
C VAL A 114 3.98 4.32 -12.16
N PHE A 115 3.28 3.84 -11.14
CA PHE A 115 2.87 4.70 -10.03
C PHE A 115 4.03 5.09 -9.10
N ALA A 116 5.04 4.26 -8.92
CA ALA A 116 6.24 4.61 -8.15
C ALA A 116 7.05 5.72 -8.82
N VAL A 117 7.07 5.76 -10.15
CA VAL A 117 7.75 6.79 -10.93
C VAL A 117 6.94 8.08 -10.96
N LEU A 118 5.63 7.99 -11.25
CA LEU A 118 4.81 9.17 -11.55
C LEU A 118 4.08 9.72 -10.32
N LEU A 119 3.53 8.86 -9.47
CA LEU A 119 2.58 9.27 -8.43
C LEU A 119 3.22 9.39 -7.05
N SER A 120 4.03 8.42 -6.62
CA SER A 120 4.64 8.41 -5.28
C SER A 120 5.47 9.67 -4.96
N PRO A 121 6.31 10.20 -5.89
CA PRO A 121 7.08 11.42 -5.61
C PRO A 121 6.19 12.65 -5.46
N VAL A 122 5.13 12.74 -6.27
CA VAL A 122 4.16 13.84 -6.24
C VAL A 122 3.39 13.83 -4.91
N LEU A 123 2.90 12.66 -4.50
CA LEU A 123 2.24 12.50 -3.21
C LEU A 123 3.17 12.85 -2.05
N TYR A 124 4.42 12.42 -2.09
CA TYR A 124 5.37 12.75 -1.04
C TYR A 124 5.57 14.27 -0.92
N ARG A 125 5.82 14.94 -2.04
CA ARG A 125 6.15 16.37 -2.08
C ARG A 125 4.95 17.26 -1.73
N TRP A 126 3.78 16.98 -2.29
CA TRP A 126 2.64 17.90 -2.21
C TRP A 126 1.64 17.57 -1.11
N VAL A 127 1.57 16.30 -0.70
CA VAL A 127 0.64 15.84 0.33
C VAL A 127 1.40 15.56 1.62
N VAL A 128 2.35 14.64 1.59
CA VAL A 128 3.01 14.16 2.82
C VAL A 128 3.86 15.24 3.47
N GLN A 129 4.61 16.04 2.70
CA GLN A 129 5.45 17.12 3.24
C GLN A 129 4.72 18.43 3.53
N ASN A 130 3.43 18.55 3.19
CA ASN A 130 2.70 19.81 3.28
C ASN A 130 2.09 20.02 4.68
N GLU A 131 2.69 20.91 5.47
CA GLU A 131 2.24 21.25 6.83
C GLU A 131 0.87 21.91 6.88
N ALA A 132 0.42 22.55 5.79
CA ALA A 132 -0.91 23.13 5.71
C ALA A 132 -2.02 22.08 5.78
N MET A 133 -1.71 20.82 5.45
CA MET A 133 -2.63 19.69 5.50
C MET A 133 -2.56 18.91 6.82
N GLU A 134 -1.76 19.36 7.78
CA GLU A 134 -1.76 18.74 9.12
C GLU A 134 -3.03 19.06 9.89
N TRP A 135 -3.52 18.09 10.65
CA TRP A 135 -4.73 18.23 11.47
C TRP A 135 -4.69 19.44 12.39
N LYS A 136 -3.53 19.74 12.99
CA LYS A 136 -3.35 20.91 13.86
C LYS A 136 -3.60 22.23 13.12
N THR A 137 -3.12 22.33 11.88
CA THR A 137 -3.29 23.52 11.04
C THR A 137 -4.71 23.65 10.50
N VAL A 138 -5.34 22.53 10.14
CA VAL A 138 -6.73 22.52 9.62
C VAL A 138 -7.73 22.83 10.74
N SER A 139 -7.60 22.20 11.89
CA SER A 139 -8.49 22.40 13.04
C SER A 139 -8.39 23.82 13.59
N SER A 140 -7.20 24.42 13.65
CA SER A 140 -7.03 25.81 14.11
C SER A 140 -7.72 26.82 13.19
N ARG A 141 -7.63 26.64 11.86
CA ARG A 141 -8.34 27.48 10.88
C ARG A 141 -9.86 27.33 10.93
N PHE A 142 -10.34 26.11 11.22
CA PHE A 142 -11.77 25.87 11.38
C PHE A 142 -12.30 26.51 12.66
N LEU A 143 -11.60 26.33 13.78
CA LEU A 143 -11.96 26.90 15.08
C LEU A 143 -11.82 28.43 15.14
N GLN A 144 -10.96 29.05 14.33
CA GLN A 144 -10.88 30.52 14.22
C GLN A 144 -12.01 31.14 13.38
N LYS A 145 -12.75 30.34 12.61
CA LYS A 145 -13.86 30.80 11.77
C LYS A 145 -15.24 30.60 12.41
N VAL A 146 -15.31 29.90 13.54
CA VAL A 146 -16.51 29.70 14.38
C VAL A 146 -16.42 30.63 15.57
#